data_AF-A0A3C1L8Q3-F1
#
_entry.id   AF-A0A3C1L8Q3-F1
#
_cell.length_a   1.000
_cell.length_b   1.000
_cell.length_c   1.000
_cell.angle_alpha   90.00
_cell.angle_beta   90.00
_cell.angle_gamma   90.00
#
_symmetry.space_group_name_H-M   'P 1'
#
loop_
_entity.id
_entity.type
_entity.pdbx_description
1 polymer ?
#
loop_
_entity_poly.entity_id
_entity_poly.type
_entity_poly.pdbx_seq_one_letter_code
_entity_poly.pdbx_strand_id
1 'polypeptide(L)'
;MDSNTIRNGQYNSPFRMSIMRIGDLAKTTGVPVATLKFYLREGLLPAGTPTAVNQAEYDDVHVRRVKLVRALLHLGGLSIADAQRVLAAVDDETMPIHDAFGVAQDAMVPKLDRSGTRYADALAEVDRFVRRHQLRVRPGAAVRGMLADAVVGLAECDLLGEPVTDTCELFDAMVPAMVEQAEREVATTPHPALRAQQVEHTVVGTVVFEVAYAALRRMALEHASAQRWSAP
;
A
#
# COMPACT_ATOMS: atom_id res chain seq x y z
N MET A 1 11.48 -27.97 55.54
CA MET A 1 12.89 -27.63 55.25
C MET A 1 13.38 -28.63 54.22
N ASP A 2 13.68 -28.31 52.96
CA ASP A 2 13.60 -27.06 52.21
C ASP A 2 13.81 -27.40 50.71
N SER A 3 13.28 -26.50 49.89
CA SER A 3 13.84 -26.03 48.60
C SER A 3 14.11 -27.05 47.48
N ASN A 4 13.28 -27.07 46.43
CA ASN A 4 13.35 -26.14 45.29
C ASN A 4 14.56 -26.39 44.39
N THR A 5 14.35 -26.90 43.18
CA THR A 5 14.99 -26.41 41.94
C THR A 5 14.23 -26.96 40.73
N ILE A 6 13.20 -26.22 40.30
CA ILE A 6 12.67 -26.27 38.94
C ILE A 6 13.71 -25.59 38.04
N ARG A 7 14.38 -26.35 37.17
CA ARG A 7 15.17 -25.78 36.07
C ARG A 7 14.23 -25.44 34.92
N ASN A 8 13.67 -24.23 34.96
CA ASN A 8 13.03 -23.61 33.80
C ASN A 8 14.11 -23.24 32.79
N GLY A 9 14.19 -24.02 31.71
CA GLY A 9 14.98 -23.69 30.52
C GLY A 9 14.47 -22.40 29.89
N GLN A 10 15.31 -21.38 29.92
CA GLN A 10 15.13 -20.13 29.19
C GLN A 10 15.18 -20.43 27.68
N TYR A 11 14.03 -20.45 27.01
CA TYR A 11 13.98 -20.27 25.57
C TYR A 11 14.27 -18.81 25.26
N ASN A 12 15.52 -18.54 24.91
CA ASN A 12 15.95 -17.25 24.38
C ASN A 12 15.43 -17.12 22.93
N SER A 13 14.16 -16.73 22.79
CA SER A 13 13.58 -16.32 21.50
C SER A 13 13.99 -14.88 21.20
N PRO A 14 14.52 -14.55 20.00
CA PRO A 14 14.90 -13.18 19.65
C PRO A 14 13.71 -12.21 19.48
N PHE A 15 12.47 -12.66 19.69
CA PHE A 15 11.27 -11.82 19.68
C PHE A 15 10.55 -11.88 21.02
N ARG A 16 10.75 -10.85 21.86
CA ARG A 16 9.82 -10.58 22.97
C ARG A 16 8.56 -9.96 22.40
N MET A 17 7.49 -10.75 22.27
CA MET A 17 6.15 -10.20 22.04
C MET A 17 5.73 -9.45 23.30
N SER A 18 5.60 -8.12 23.20
CA SER A 18 5.16 -7.32 24.33
C SER A 18 3.65 -7.42 24.48
N ILE A 19 3.19 -8.15 25.49
CA ILE A 19 1.76 -8.23 25.82
C ILE A 19 1.27 -6.89 26.39
N MET A 20 0.15 -6.40 25.89
CA MET A 20 -0.41 -5.07 26.14
C MET A 20 -1.93 -5.14 26.38
N ARG A 21 -2.45 -4.23 27.20
CA ARG A 21 -3.90 -3.95 27.24
C ARG A 21 -4.27 -2.97 26.12
N ILE A 22 -5.55 -2.86 25.79
CA ILE A 22 -6.02 -1.92 24.74
C ILE A 22 -5.60 -0.46 25.00
N GLY A 23 -5.49 -0.06 26.28
CA GLY A 23 -5.00 1.26 26.66
C GLY A 23 -3.52 1.46 26.38
N ASP A 24 -2.71 0.40 26.49
CA ASP A 24 -1.29 0.44 26.16
C ASP A 24 -1.09 0.38 24.65
N LEU A 25 -1.89 -0.43 23.93
CA LEU A 25 -1.93 -0.40 22.47
C LEU A 25 -2.25 1.00 21.93
N ALA A 26 -3.21 1.71 22.55
CA ALA A 26 -3.54 3.09 22.20
C ALA A 26 -2.36 4.04 22.39
N LYS A 27 -1.64 3.94 23.52
CA LYS A 27 -0.43 4.75 23.77
C LYS A 27 0.67 4.44 22.76
N THR A 28 0.96 3.16 22.52
CA THR A 28 2.02 2.71 21.60
C THR A 28 1.76 3.13 20.16
N THR A 29 0.50 3.10 19.72
CA THR A 29 0.12 3.44 18.33
C THR A 29 -0.25 4.90 18.14
N GLY A 30 -0.46 5.66 19.22
CA GLY A 30 -1.03 7.00 19.21
C GLY A 30 -2.49 7.05 18.74
N VAL A 31 -3.19 5.90 18.70
CA VAL A 31 -4.58 5.81 18.25
C VAL A 31 -5.52 5.80 19.44
N PRO A 32 -6.55 6.67 19.50
CA PRO A 32 -7.49 6.66 20.61
C PRO A 32 -8.18 5.31 20.79
N VAL A 33 -8.43 4.91 22.04
CA VAL A 33 -9.13 3.64 22.35
C VAL A 33 -10.48 3.53 21.64
N ALA A 34 -11.21 4.64 21.49
CA ALA A 34 -12.47 4.67 20.75
C ALA A 34 -12.29 4.28 19.28
N THR A 35 -11.23 4.75 18.63
CA THR A 35 -10.86 4.40 17.26
C THR A 35 -10.37 2.95 17.14
N LEU A 36 -9.59 2.46 18.11
CA LEU A 36 -9.22 1.03 18.15
C LEU A 36 -10.46 0.13 18.27
N LYS A 37 -11.41 0.50 19.14
CA LYS A 37 -12.70 -0.20 19.25
C LYS A 37 -13.52 -0.11 17.98
N PHE A 38 -13.44 1.00 17.25
CA PHE A 38 -14.04 1.11 15.93
C PHE A 38 -13.39 0.14 14.94
N TYR A 39 -12.06 0.09 14.85
CA TYR A 39 -11.37 -0.88 13.99
C TYR A 39 -11.70 -2.34 14.33
N LEU A 40 -11.87 -2.68 15.62
CA LEU A 40 -12.34 -4.00 16.04
C LEU A 40 -13.76 -4.29 15.54
N ARG A 41 -14.69 -3.33 15.67
CA ARG A 41 -16.09 -3.49 15.21
C ARG A 41 -16.19 -3.63 13.69
N GLU A 42 -15.38 -2.87 12.96
CA GLU A 42 -15.30 -2.92 11.50
C GLU A 42 -14.42 -4.07 11.00
N GLY A 43 -13.90 -4.95 11.86
CA GLY A 43 -13.06 -6.08 11.45
C GLY A 43 -11.71 -5.71 10.82
N LEU A 44 -11.26 -4.46 10.98
CA LEU A 44 -9.95 -3.97 10.49
C LEU A 44 -8.80 -4.38 11.42
N LEU A 45 -9.11 -4.63 12.68
CA LEU A 45 -8.17 -5.11 13.69
C LEU A 45 -8.68 -6.45 14.23
N PRO A 46 -7.86 -7.52 14.26
CA PRO A 46 -8.21 -8.75 14.94
C PRO A 46 -8.50 -8.51 16.42
N ALA A 47 -9.40 -9.31 16.99
CA ALA A 47 -9.65 -9.29 18.42
C ALA A 47 -8.40 -9.75 19.18
N GLY A 48 -8.09 -9.06 20.27
CA GLY A 48 -7.03 -9.51 21.19
C GLY A 48 -7.37 -10.84 21.85
N THR A 49 -6.36 -11.53 22.37
CA THR A 49 -6.52 -12.80 23.08
C THR A 49 -7.33 -12.60 24.36
N PRO A 50 -8.52 -13.22 24.52
CA PRO A 50 -9.34 -13.03 25.71
C PRO A 50 -8.62 -13.56 26.95
N THR A 51 -8.57 -12.75 28.01
CA THR A 51 -8.00 -13.15 29.32
C THR A 51 -9.00 -13.12 30.45
N ALA A 52 -10.11 -12.39 30.30
CA ALA A 52 -11.27 -12.41 31.19
C ALA A 52 -12.51 -11.89 30.45
N VAL A 53 -13.69 -11.95 31.10
CA VAL A 53 -15.00 -11.54 30.55
C VAL A 53 -14.99 -10.16 29.87
N ASN A 54 -14.13 -9.23 30.31
CA ASN A 54 -13.99 -7.89 29.73
C ASN A 54 -12.51 -7.49 29.50
N GLN A 55 -11.60 -8.47 29.37
CA GLN A 55 -10.18 -8.22 29.16
C GLN A 55 -9.63 -9.02 28.00
N ALA A 56 -8.78 -8.36 27.21
CA ALA A 56 -8.07 -8.97 26.11
C ALA A 56 -6.63 -8.43 26.07
N GLU A 57 -5.73 -9.30 25.66
CA GLU A 57 -4.31 -9.03 25.45
C GLU A 57 -4.02 -8.77 23.97
N TYR A 58 -3.15 -7.79 23.73
CA TYR A 58 -2.69 -7.36 22.42
C TYR A 58 -1.17 -7.44 22.39
N ASP A 59 -0.58 -7.46 21.21
CA ASP A 59 0.86 -7.60 21.01
C ASP A 59 1.39 -6.73 19.86
N ASP A 60 2.64 -6.95 19.47
CA ASP A 60 3.27 -6.21 18.39
C ASP A 60 2.65 -6.48 17.01
N VAL A 61 1.94 -7.61 16.83
CA VAL A 61 1.14 -7.86 15.61
C VAL A 61 0.03 -6.83 15.52
N HIS A 62 -0.66 -6.55 16.63
CA HIS A 62 -1.71 -5.54 16.68
C HIS A 62 -1.15 -4.13 16.44
N VAL A 63 0.04 -3.81 16.93
CA VAL A 63 0.70 -2.52 16.65
C VAL A 63 0.93 -2.34 15.15
N ARG A 64 1.48 -3.36 14.46
CA ARG A 64 1.71 -3.29 13.01
C ARG A 64 0.40 -3.22 12.23
N ARG A 65 -0.60 -4.02 12.63
CA ARG A 65 -1.94 -3.97 12.04
C ARG A 65 -2.56 -2.57 12.13
N VAL A 66 -2.50 -1.93 13.29
CA VAL A 66 -3.00 -0.55 13.47
C VAL A 66 -2.27 0.44 12.56
N LYS A 67 -0.94 0.32 12.40
CA LYS A 67 -0.17 1.17 11.49
C LYS A 67 -0.59 0.96 10.03
N LEU A 68 -0.78 -0.29 9.60
CA LEU A 68 -1.26 -0.61 8.26
C LEU A 68 -2.67 -0.03 8.02
N VAL A 69 -3.62 -0.25 8.94
CA VAL A 69 -4.98 0.30 8.83
C VAL A 69 -4.95 1.82 8.67
N ARG A 70 -4.12 2.52 9.45
CA ARG A 70 -3.97 3.98 9.34
C ARG A 70 -3.40 4.42 8.00
N ALA A 71 -2.39 3.72 7.49
CA ALA A 71 -1.80 4.04 6.20
C ALA A 71 -2.86 3.91 5.10
N LEU A 72 -3.57 2.76 5.05
CA LEU A 72 -4.61 2.50 4.05
C LEU A 72 -5.72 3.56 4.09
N LEU A 73 -6.28 3.85 5.26
CA LEU A 73 -7.42 4.75 5.39
C LEU A 73 -7.07 6.23 5.24
N HIS A 74 -5.97 6.68 5.86
CA HIS A 74 -5.69 8.13 5.95
C HIS A 74 -4.72 8.63 4.90
N LEU A 75 -3.72 7.84 4.52
CA LEU A 75 -2.76 8.22 3.48
C LEU A 75 -3.22 7.73 2.11
N GLY A 76 -3.69 6.48 2.03
CA GLY A 76 -4.19 5.88 0.80
C GLY A 76 -5.61 6.31 0.43
N GLY A 77 -6.35 6.89 1.39
CA GLY A 77 -7.74 7.31 1.15
C GLY A 77 -8.69 6.16 0.83
N LEU A 78 -8.34 4.93 1.19
CA LEU A 78 -9.18 3.76 0.92
C LEU A 78 -10.48 3.82 1.72
N SER A 79 -11.55 3.31 1.10
CA SER A 79 -12.77 2.99 1.84
C SER A 79 -12.51 1.86 2.86
N ILE A 80 -13.36 1.74 3.88
CA ILE A 80 -13.28 0.63 4.85
C ILE A 80 -13.33 -0.72 4.13
N ALA A 81 -14.23 -0.86 3.16
CA ALA A 81 -14.39 -2.08 2.38
C ALA A 81 -13.12 -2.43 1.58
N ASP A 82 -12.48 -1.44 0.96
CA ASP A 82 -11.24 -1.66 0.22
C ASP A 82 -10.07 -1.98 1.18
N ALA A 83 -9.99 -1.31 2.33
CA ALA A 83 -9.02 -1.65 3.37
C ALA A 83 -9.20 -3.08 3.88
N GLN A 84 -10.43 -3.53 4.15
CA GLN A 84 -10.71 -4.93 4.53
C GLN A 84 -10.23 -5.93 3.48
N ARG A 85 -10.44 -5.66 2.18
CA ARG A 85 -9.95 -6.53 1.10
C ARG A 85 -8.43 -6.66 1.11
N VAL A 86 -7.72 -5.55 1.32
CA VAL A 86 -6.26 -5.55 1.42
C VAL A 86 -5.80 -6.33 2.65
N LEU A 87 -6.41 -6.09 3.81
CA LEU A 87 -6.08 -6.79 5.06
C LEU A 87 -6.32 -8.30 4.95
N ALA A 88 -7.41 -8.72 4.31
CA ALA A 88 -7.69 -10.14 4.06
C ALA A 88 -6.62 -10.79 3.17
N ALA A 89 -6.12 -10.08 2.15
CA ALA A 89 -5.02 -10.57 1.32
C ALA A 89 -3.68 -10.62 2.08
N VAL A 90 -3.46 -9.71 3.03
CA VAL A 90 -2.29 -9.75 3.93
C VAL A 90 -2.37 -10.96 4.87
N ASP A 91 -3.57 -11.28 5.36
CA ASP A 91 -3.83 -12.39 6.29
C ASP A 91 -3.85 -13.77 5.61
N ASP A 92 -4.03 -13.83 4.28
CA ASP A 92 -3.99 -15.07 3.52
C ASP A 92 -2.54 -15.57 3.34
N GLU A 93 -2.16 -16.55 4.16
CA GLU A 93 -0.85 -17.21 4.09
C GLU A 93 -0.65 -18.05 2.83
N THR A 94 -1.74 -18.49 2.19
CA THR A 94 -1.71 -19.34 0.99
C THR A 94 -1.53 -18.55 -0.30
N MET A 95 -1.94 -17.27 -0.29
CA MET A 95 -1.75 -16.36 -1.41
C MET A 95 -0.25 -16.12 -1.68
N PRO A 96 0.26 -15.97 -2.90
CA PRO A 96 1.62 -15.47 -3.11
C PRO A 96 1.78 -14.01 -2.64
N ILE A 97 2.94 -13.62 -2.08
CA ILE A 97 3.19 -12.21 -1.66
C ILE A 97 2.94 -11.23 -2.81
N HIS A 98 3.35 -11.61 -4.03
CA HIS A 98 3.14 -10.80 -5.24
C HIS A 98 1.66 -10.53 -5.52
N ASP A 99 0.79 -11.51 -5.27
CA ASP A 99 -0.65 -11.37 -5.51
C ASP A 99 -1.31 -10.53 -4.42
N ALA A 100 -0.91 -10.70 -3.14
CA ALA A 100 -1.35 -9.84 -2.04
C ALA A 100 -0.99 -8.37 -2.29
N PHE A 101 0.21 -8.13 -2.82
CA PHE A 101 0.63 -6.80 -3.27
C PHE A 101 -0.26 -6.28 -4.41
N GLY A 102 -0.58 -7.14 -5.38
CA GLY A 102 -1.51 -6.82 -6.45
C GLY A 102 -2.90 -6.40 -5.95
N VAL A 103 -3.42 -7.02 -4.90
CA VAL A 103 -4.70 -6.62 -4.28
C VAL A 103 -4.63 -5.23 -3.67
N ALA A 104 -3.52 -4.90 -2.99
CA ALA A 104 -3.29 -3.56 -2.45
C ALA A 104 -3.24 -2.50 -3.56
N GLN A 105 -2.48 -2.76 -4.62
CA GLN A 105 -2.40 -1.92 -5.82
C GLN A 105 -3.78 -1.68 -6.43
N ASP A 106 -4.57 -2.75 -6.62
CA ASP A 106 -5.91 -2.64 -7.20
C ASP A 106 -6.89 -1.86 -6.31
N ALA A 107 -6.72 -1.92 -4.99
CA ALA A 107 -7.57 -1.22 -4.03
C ALA A 107 -7.34 0.30 -4.00
N MET A 108 -6.16 0.78 -4.42
CA MET A 108 -5.84 2.20 -4.51
C MET A 108 -6.35 2.85 -5.81
N VAL A 109 -6.75 2.05 -6.80
CA VAL A 109 -7.25 2.56 -8.07
C VAL A 109 -8.70 3.05 -7.92
N PRO A 110 -9.02 4.29 -8.31
CA PRO A 110 -10.39 4.79 -8.33
C PRO A 110 -11.32 3.89 -9.17
N LYS A 111 -12.52 3.64 -8.64
CA LYS A 111 -13.57 2.91 -9.37
C LYS A 111 -14.28 3.89 -10.30
N LEU A 112 -13.91 3.85 -11.58
CA LEU A 112 -14.48 4.67 -12.66
C LEU A 112 -15.30 3.80 -13.61
N ASP A 113 -16.28 4.40 -14.29
CA ASP A 113 -16.94 3.75 -15.42
C ASP A 113 -15.98 3.72 -16.62
N ARG A 114 -15.63 2.52 -17.04
CA ARG A 114 -14.62 2.24 -18.07
C ARG A 114 -15.31 1.59 -19.26
N SER A 115 -16.19 2.37 -19.87
CA SER A 115 -17.01 1.95 -21.00
C SER A 115 -16.62 2.72 -22.27
N GLY A 116 -16.94 2.14 -23.43
CA GLY A 116 -16.74 2.79 -24.73
C GLY A 116 -15.44 2.44 -25.45
N THR A 117 -15.41 2.78 -26.74
CA THR A 117 -14.33 2.43 -27.67
C THR A 117 -13.03 3.13 -27.34
N ARG A 118 -13.09 4.41 -26.94
CA ARG A 118 -11.90 5.20 -26.61
C ARG A 118 -11.09 4.60 -25.45
N TYR A 119 -11.77 4.17 -24.38
CA TYR A 119 -11.12 3.50 -23.27
C TYR A 119 -10.53 2.14 -23.71
N ALA A 120 -11.24 1.38 -24.54
CA ALA A 120 -10.74 0.11 -25.06
C ALA A 120 -9.46 0.30 -25.91
N ASP A 121 -9.40 1.34 -26.73
CA ASP A 121 -8.22 1.69 -27.53
C ASP A 121 -7.05 2.10 -26.62
N ALA A 122 -7.30 2.94 -25.61
CA ALA A 122 -6.29 3.33 -24.62
C ALA A 122 -5.77 2.13 -23.81
N LEU A 123 -6.63 1.19 -23.43
CA LEU A 123 -6.21 -0.02 -22.73
C LEU A 123 -5.35 -0.93 -23.63
N ALA A 124 -5.69 -1.03 -24.93
CA ALA A 124 -4.86 -1.76 -25.89
C ALA A 124 -3.48 -1.10 -26.08
N GLU A 125 -3.40 0.22 -25.99
CA GLU A 125 -2.15 0.98 -25.96
C GLU A 125 -1.33 0.67 -24.70
N VAL A 126 -1.93 0.72 -23.52
CA VAL A 126 -1.29 0.34 -22.25
C VAL A 126 -0.76 -1.09 -22.30
N ASP A 127 -1.51 -2.01 -22.91
CA ASP A 127 -1.07 -3.39 -23.10
C ASP A 127 0.17 -3.50 -23.99
N ARG A 128 0.29 -2.67 -25.05
CA ARG A 128 1.51 -2.58 -25.87
C ARG A 128 2.65 -1.98 -25.06
N PHE A 129 2.40 -0.91 -24.31
CA PHE A 129 3.38 -0.27 -23.43
C PHE A 129 3.97 -1.26 -22.41
N VAL A 130 3.13 -2.03 -21.71
CA VAL A 130 3.57 -3.05 -20.74
C VAL A 130 4.47 -4.10 -21.42
N ARG A 131 4.11 -4.58 -22.63
CA ARG A 131 4.91 -5.56 -23.38
C ARG A 131 6.25 -4.97 -23.84
N ARG A 132 6.22 -3.75 -24.39
CA ARG A 132 7.42 -3.03 -24.88
C ARG A 132 8.47 -2.89 -23.78
N HIS A 133 8.04 -2.51 -22.58
CA HIS A 133 8.92 -2.33 -21.42
C HIS A 133 9.14 -3.61 -20.60
N GLN A 134 8.64 -4.76 -21.07
CA GLN A 134 8.80 -6.07 -20.43
C GLN A 134 8.34 -6.09 -18.96
N LEU A 135 7.35 -5.27 -18.61
CA LEU A 135 6.86 -5.14 -17.24
C LEU A 135 6.02 -6.36 -16.86
N ARG A 136 6.27 -6.92 -15.68
CA ARG A 136 5.46 -8.01 -15.11
C ARG A 136 4.26 -7.45 -14.36
N VAL A 137 3.17 -7.22 -15.09
CA VAL A 137 1.89 -6.73 -14.55
C VAL A 137 0.79 -7.75 -14.86
N ARG A 138 -0.07 -8.09 -13.89
CA ARG A 138 -1.21 -9.01 -14.13
C ARG A 138 -2.13 -8.47 -15.23
N PRO A 139 -2.68 -9.31 -16.13
CA PRO A 139 -3.58 -8.84 -17.20
C PRO A 139 -4.82 -8.10 -16.69
N GLY A 140 -5.36 -8.51 -15.54
CA GLY A 140 -6.52 -7.88 -14.90
C GLY A 140 -6.18 -6.83 -13.83
N ALA A 141 -4.94 -6.34 -13.76
CA ALA A 141 -4.56 -5.35 -12.75
C ALA A 141 -5.27 -4.01 -13.00
N ALA A 142 -5.91 -3.46 -11.98
CA ALA A 142 -6.69 -2.22 -12.09
C ALA A 142 -5.80 -1.02 -12.49
N VAL A 143 -4.50 -1.06 -12.15
CA VAL A 143 -3.51 -0.04 -12.52
C VAL A 143 -3.31 0.09 -14.03
N ARG A 144 -3.57 -0.96 -14.82
CA ARG A 144 -3.59 -0.85 -16.29
C ARG A 144 -4.73 0.06 -16.75
N GLY A 145 -5.90 -0.10 -16.13
CA GLY A 145 -7.04 0.76 -16.38
C GLY A 145 -6.80 2.20 -15.94
N MET A 146 -6.11 2.41 -14.81
CA MET A 146 -5.74 3.75 -14.36
C MET A 146 -4.84 4.49 -15.36
N LEU A 147 -3.86 3.80 -15.96
CA LEU A 147 -3.04 4.41 -17.01
C LEU A 147 -3.86 4.67 -18.28
N ALA A 148 -4.79 3.77 -18.64
CA ALA A 148 -5.69 3.99 -19.76
C ALA A 148 -6.60 5.21 -19.54
N ASP A 149 -7.14 5.40 -18.32
CA ASP A 149 -7.90 6.58 -17.94
C ASP A 149 -7.07 7.87 -18.11
N ALA A 150 -5.79 7.84 -17.73
CA ALA A 150 -4.87 8.96 -17.92
C ALA A 150 -4.56 9.25 -19.40
N VAL A 151 -4.39 8.21 -20.22
CA VAL A 151 -4.22 8.35 -21.68
C VAL A 151 -5.45 8.98 -22.32
N VAL A 152 -6.66 8.53 -21.95
CA VAL A 152 -7.92 9.15 -22.38
C VAL A 152 -7.95 10.63 -21.98
N GLY A 153 -7.64 10.94 -20.72
CA GLY A 153 -7.64 12.31 -20.19
C GLY A 153 -6.63 13.23 -20.89
N LEU A 154 -5.42 12.75 -21.20
CA LEU A 154 -4.41 13.52 -21.94
C LEU A 154 -4.91 13.94 -23.32
N ALA A 155 -5.58 13.02 -24.01
CA ALA A 155 -6.17 13.28 -25.32
C ALA A 155 -7.45 14.13 -25.25
N GLU A 156 -8.21 14.09 -24.14
CA GLU A 156 -9.42 14.92 -23.94
C GLU A 156 -9.11 16.36 -23.59
N CYS A 157 -8.07 16.57 -22.79
CA CYS A 157 -7.67 17.89 -22.32
C CYS A 157 -6.75 18.62 -23.31
N ASP A 158 -6.52 18.09 -24.51
CA ASP A 158 -5.65 18.67 -25.54
C ASP A 158 -4.24 19.02 -24.99
N LEU A 159 -3.71 18.14 -24.14
CA LEU A 159 -2.41 18.33 -23.47
C LEU A 159 -1.23 17.89 -24.34
N LEU A 160 -1.51 17.33 -25.52
CA LEU A 160 -0.55 16.83 -26.48
C LEU A 160 -0.69 17.70 -27.73
N GLY A 161 0.12 18.76 -27.83
CA GLY A 161 -0.11 19.80 -28.84
C GLY A 161 -0.16 19.31 -30.29
N GLU A 162 0.48 18.18 -30.60
CA GLU A 162 0.36 17.49 -31.91
C GLU A 162 -0.28 16.11 -31.72
N PRO A 163 -1.02 15.59 -32.73
CA PRO A 163 -1.60 14.26 -32.66
C PRO A 163 -0.53 13.17 -32.45
N VAL A 164 -0.64 12.43 -31.35
CA VAL A 164 0.27 11.32 -31.03
C VAL A 164 -0.39 10.00 -31.43
N THR A 165 0.38 9.11 -32.06
CA THR A 165 -0.11 7.79 -32.49
C THR A 165 -0.20 6.79 -31.32
N ASP A 166 0.67 6.93 -30.32
CA ASP A 166 0.70 6.13 -29.10
C ASP A 166 1.04 7.06 -27.92
N THR A 167 0.03 7.43 -27.13
CA THR A 167 0.18 8.40 -26.04
C THR A 167 1.16 7.92 -24.96
N CYS A 168 1.25 6.61 -24.74
CA CYS A 168 2.13 6.00 -23.76
C CYS A 168 3.62 6.20 -24.07
N GLU A 169 3.99 6.55 -25.32
CA GLU A 169 5.36 6.94 -25.68
C GLU A 169 5.87 8.12 -24.86
N LEU A 170 4.98 9.02 -24.40
CA LEU A 170 5.31 10.13 -23.51
C LEU A 170 6.00 9.66 -22.22
N PHE A 171 5.72 8.44 -21.78
CA PHE A 171 6.19 7.90 -20.51
C PHE A 171 7.42 6.98 -20.65
N ASP A 172 7.84 6.64 -21.86
CA ASP A 172 8.92 5.67 -22.11
C ASP A 172 10.21 6.02 -21.39
N ALA A 173 10.63 7.29 -21.47
CA ALA A 173 11.86 7.75 -20.86
C ALA A 173 11.83 7.69 -19.32
N MET A 174 10.64 7.66 -18.70
CA MET A 174 10.50 7.58 -17.25
C MET A 174 10.56 6.14 -16.72
N VAL A 175 10.25 5.15 -17.57
CA VAL A 175 10.10 3.75 -17.13
C VAL A 175 11.34 3.21 -16.43
N PRO A 176 12.57 3.35 -16.97
CA PRO A 176 13.75 2.79 -16.31
C PRO A 176 13.96 3.34 -14.89
N ALA A 177 13.78 4.65 -14.71
CA ALA A 177 13.92 5.30 -13.40
C ALA A 177 12.82 4.85 -12.42
N MET A 178 11.59 4.69 -12.89
CA MET A 178 10.48 4.20 -12.07
C MET A 178 10.67 2.74 -11.66
N VAL A 179 11.18 1.89 -12.55
CA VAL A 179 11.51 0.48 -12.23
C VAL A 179 12.63 0.41 -11.21
N GLU A 180 13.73 1.15 -11.41
CA GLU A 180 14.84 1.19 -10.46
C GLU A 180 14.39 1.66 -9.07
N GLN A 181 13.51 2.65 -9.01
CA GLN A 181 12.95 3.14 -7.76
C GLN A 181 12.07 2.08 -7.08
N ALA A 182 11.17 1.44 -7.82
CA ALA A 182 10.32 0.38 -7.31
C ALA A 182 11.12 -0.84 -6.80
N GLU A 183 12.22 -1.18 -7.47
CA GLU A 183 13.15 -2.23 -7.01
C GLU A 183 13.76 -1.88 -5.65
N ARG A 184 14.16 -0.62 -5.45
CA ARG A 184 14.68 -0.16 -4.16
C ARG A 184 13.62 -0.19 -3.07
N GLU A 185 12.38 0.22 -3.37
CA GLU A 185 11.27 0.17 -2.42
C GLU A 185 10.94 -1.28 -2.01
N VAL A 186 10.93 -2.21 -2.94
CA VAL A 186 10.73 -3.64 -2.63
C VAL A 186 11.93 -4.19 -1.85
N ALA A 187 13.15 -3.73 -2.13
CA ALA A 187 14.34 -4.16 -1.42
C ALA A 187 14.41 -3.67 0.05
N THR A 188 13.64 -2.67 0.46
CA THR A 188 13.61 -2.24 1.88
C THR A 188 12.81 -3.20 2.77
N THR A 189 12.08 -4.16 2.19
CA THR A 189 11.33 -5.16 2.95
C THR A 189 12.28 -5.95 3.87
N PRO A 190 12.05 -5.93 5.21
CA PRO A 190 12.98 -6.54 6.15
C PRO A 190 13.23 -8.03 5.88
N HIS A 191 14.49 -8.46 5.98
CA HIS A 191 14.88 -9.88 5.93
C HIS A 191 15.95 -10.19 7.00
N PRO A 192 15.78 -11.23 7.83
CA PRO A 192 14.64 -12.15 7.88
C PRO A 192 13.44 -11.54 8.63
N ALA A 193 12.25 -11.56 8.01
CA ALA A 193 10.98 -11.19 8.64
C ALA A 193 9.90 -12.23 8.31
N LEU A 194 8.87 -12.30 9.15
CA LEU A 194 7.71 -13.14 8.86
C LEU A 194 6.99 -12.60 7.62
N ARG A 195 6.45 -13.50 6.78
CA ARG A 195 5.68 -13.16 5.58
C ARG A 195 4.67 -12.02 5.80
N ALA A 196 3.86 -12.10 6.86
CA ALA A 196 2.88 -11.07 7.18
C ALA A 196 3.53 -9.69 7.38
N GLN A 197 4.69 -9.64 8.05
CA GLN A 197 5.46 -8.39 8.23
C GLN A 197 5.99 -7.85 6.91
N GLN A 198 6.41 -8.74 6.01
CA GLN A 198 6.88 -8.36 4.68
C GLN A 198 5.75 -7.73 3.86
N VAL A 199 4.58 -8.37 3.82
CA VAL A 199 3.40 -7.83 3.12
C VAL A 199 2.93 -6.52 3.76
N GLU A 200 2.80 -6.47 5.09
CA GLU A 200 2.45 -5.24 5.82
C GLU A 200 3.41 -4.09 5.48
N HIS A 201 4.72 -4.34 5.47
CA HIS A 201 5.72 -3.33 5.15
C HIS A 201 5.61 -2.85 3.70
N THR A 202 5.54 -3.77 2.74
CA THR A 202 5.49 -3.41 1.31
C THR A 202 4.20 -2.63 0.96
N VAL A 203 3.05 -3.01 1.54
CA VAL A 203 1.78 -2.30 1.33
C VAL A 203 1.81 -0.90 1.93
N VAL A 204 2.30 -0.75 3.18
CA VAL A 204 2.45 0.58 3.80
C VAL A 204 3.43 1.44 3.01
N GLY A 205 4.56 0.86 2.59
CA GLY A 205 5.58 1.55 1.81
C GLY A 205 4.99 2.18 0.55
N THR A 206 4.20 1.41 -0.20
CA THR A 206 3.56 1.90 -1.43
C THR A 206 2.71 3.14 -1.18
N VAL A 207 1.80 3.08 -0.21
CA VAL A 207 0.90 4.21 0.09
C VAL A 207 1.69 5.46 0.49
N VAL A 208 2.73 5.29 1.31
CA VAL A 208 3.54 6.41 1.80
C VAL A 208 4.37 7.01 0.66
N PHE A 209 4.99 6.16 -0.17
CA PHE A 209 5.80 6.60 -1.30
C PHE A 209 4.96 7.27 -2.38
N GLU A 210 3.75 6.79 -2.66
CA GLU A 210 2.82 7.46 -3.59
C GLU A 210 2.53 8.91 -3.17
N VAL A 211 2.23 9.13 -1.89
CA VAL A 211 2.00 10.50 -1.35
C VAL A 211 3.26 11.34 -1.48
N ALA A 212 4.43 10.77 -1.16
CA ALA A 212 5.71 11.47 -1.27
C ALA A 212 6.04 11.85 -2.74
N TYR A 213 5.85 10.95 -3.69
CA TYR A 213 6.09 11.21 -5.12
C TYR A 213 5.12 12.23 -5.68
N ALA A 214 3.84 12.16 -5.30
CA ALA A 214 2.86 13.15 -5.70
C ALA A 214 3.24 14.56 -5.17
N ALA A 215 3.72 14.65 -3.93
CA ALA A 215 4.20 15.90 -3.35
C ALA A 215 5.47 16.42 -4.06
N LEU A 216 6.48 15.56 -4.27
CA LEU A 216 7.73 15.89 -4.96
C LEU A 216 7.46 16.40 -6.38
N ARG A 217 6.59 15.73 -7.13
CA ARG A 217 6.19 16.17 -8.46
C ARG A 217 5.55 17.56 -8.44
N ARG A 218 4.66 17.84 -7.50
CA ARG A 218 4.01 19.16 -7.38
C ARG A 218 5.01 20.25 -7.00
N MET A 219 5.93 19.99 -6.07
CA MET A 219 7.01 20.93 -5.72
C MET A 219 7.95 21.19 -6.90
N ALA A 220 8.29 20.16 -7.69
CA ALA A 220 9.11 20.33 -8.89
C ALA A 220 8.38 21.17 -9.96
N LEU A 221 7.07 20.99 -10.11
CA LEU A 221 6.25 21.81 -11.00
C LEU A 221 6.19 23.27 -10.55
N GLU A 222 6.01 23.53 -9.25
CA GLU A 222 6.04 24.88 -8.68
C GLU A 222 7.41 25.54 -8.86
N HIS A 223 8.49 24.79 -8.66
CA HIS A 223 9.86 25.27 -8.92
C HIS A 223 10.07 25.63 -10.40
N ALA A 224 9.68 24.75 -11.32
CA ALA A 224 9.81 24.98 -12.76
C ALA A 224 8.92 26.13 -13.25
N SER A 225 7.71 26.28 -12.69
CA SER A 225 6.79 27.36 -13.03
C SER A 225 7.34 28.71 -12.57
N ALA A 226 7.94 28.79 -11.38
CA ALA A 226 8.64 29.97 -10.91
C ALA A 226 9.79 30.32 -11.87
N GLN A 227 10.65 29.38 -12.25
CA GLN A 227 11.72 29.68 -13.20
C GLN A 227 11.23 30.17 -14.57
N ARG A 228 10.08 29.67 -15.02
CA ARG A 228 9.52 29.99 -16.34
C ARG A 228 8.75 31.31 -16.38
N TRP A 229 8.00 31.61 -15.32
CA TRP A 229 7.04 32.71 -15.29
C TRP A 229 7.31 33.75 -14.20
N SER A 230 8.30 33.54 -13.33
CA SER A 230 8.91 34.64 -12.60
C SER A 230 9.85 35.37 -13.56
N ALA A 231 9.32 36.36 -14.28
CA ALA A 231 10.11 37.40 -14.94
C ALA A 231 10.72 38.33 -13.87
N PRO A 232 11.83 39.07 -14.17
CA PRO A 232 12.80 39.58 -13.19
C PRO A 232 12.24 40.56 -12.15
#